data_AF-A0A9D1DPV9-F1
#
_entry.id   AF-A0A9D1DPV9-F1
#
_cell.length_a   1.000
_cell.length_b   1.000
_cell.length_c   1.000
_cell.angle_alpha   90.00
_cell.angle_beta   90.00
_cell.angle_gamma   90.00
#
_symmetry.space_group_name_H-M   'P 1'
#
loop_
_entity.id
_entity.type
_entity.pdbx_description
1 polymer ?
#
loop_
_entity_poly.entity_id
_entity_poly.type
_entity_poly.pdbx_seq_one_letter_code
_entity_poly.pdbx_strand_id
1 'polypeptide(L)'
;MDEKERSREDLARANELQAEIFHGISRGEPAERLLLKAIESMALRDGDTVSYKEARENMKAIYGIGLGEEVPLQIELEEVEGRLTKLRESYDREKDSDQKDMVERLKNAIRAHEERVESLRARLAK
;
A
#
# COMPACT_ATOMS: atom_id res chain seq x y z
N MET A 1 -23.06 7.74 4.44
CA MET A 1 -22.91 6.28 4.62
C MET A 1 -23.28 6.00 6.06
N ASP A 2 -24.31 5.18 6.27
CA ASP A 2 -24.77 4.80 7.61
C ASP A 2 -23.69 3.94 8.31
N GLU A 3 -23.51 4.08 9.62
CA GLU A 3 -22.54 3.31 10.40
C GLU A 3 -22.78 1.79 10.27
N LYS A 4 -24.06 1.41 10.13
CA LYS A 4 -24.48 0.02 9.86
C LYS A 4 -24.13 -0.46 8.45
N GLU A 5 -24.09 0.45 7.48
CA GLU A 5 -23.76 0.15 6.09
C GLU A 5 -22.25 -0.06 5.97
N ARG A 6 -21.45 0.83 6.57
CA ARG A 6 -19.99 0.68 6.67
C ARG A 6 -19.59 -0.63 7.35
N SER A 7 -20.22 -0.97 8.48
CA SER A 7 -19.96 -2.22 9.18
C SER A 7 -20.27 -3.48 8.34
N ARG A 8 -21.26 -3.42 7.44
CA ARG A 8 -21.55 -4.54 6.52
C ARG A 8 -20.53 -4.65 5.40
N GLU A 9 -20.09 -3.53 4.84
CA GLU A 9 -19.05 -3.49 3.81
C GLU A 9 -17.71 -3.99 4.36
N ASP A 10 -17.33 -3.56 5.56
CA ASP A 10 -16.10 -4.01 6.24
C ASP A 10 -16.12 -5.53 6.48
N LEU A 11 -17.27 -6.07 6.92
CA LEU A 11 -17.43 -7.52 7.11
C LEU A 11 -17.36 -8.28 5.78
N ALA A 12 -17.96 -7.75 4.70
CA ALA A 12 -17.89 -8.36 3.38
C ALA A 12 -16.43 -8.41 2.89
N ARG A 13 -15.70 -7.29 3.00
CA ARG A 13 -14.28 -7.22 2.62
C ARG A 13 -13.43 -8.16 3.48
N ALA A 14 -13.70 -8.26 4.78
CA ALA A 14 -12.99 -9.19 5.65
C ALA A 14 -13.18 -10.67 5.24
N ASN A 15 -14.39 -11.04 4.80
CA ASN A 15 -14.68 -12.38 4.28
C ASN A 15 -13.98 -12.63 2.93
N GLU A 16 -13.93 -11.64 2.03
CA GLU A 16 -13.16 -11.72 0.78
C GLU A 16 -11.68 -11.95 1.05
N LEU A 17 -11.07 -11.16 1.94
CA LEU A 17 -9.67 -11.32 2.33
C LEU A 17 -9.39 -12.71 2.90
N GLN A 18 -10.32 -13.26 3.68
CA GLN A 18 -10.19 -14.64 4.16
C GLN A 18 -10.16 -15.65 3.02
N ALA A 19 -11.03 -15.51 2.02
CA ALA A 19 -11.02 -16.37 0.84
C ALA A 19 -9.73 -16.19 0.01
N GLU A 20 -9.26 -14.95 -0.16
CA GLU A 20 -8.00 -14.62 -0.83
C GLU A 20 -6.80 -15.28 -0.13
N ILE A 21 -6.79 -15.34 1.21
CA ILE A 21 -5.73 -16.03 1.98
C ILE A 21 -5.69 -17.52 1.65
N PHE A 22 -6.82 -18.22 1.70
CA PHE A 22 -6.86 -19.66 1.38
C PHE A 22 -6.44 -19.94 -0.07
N HIS A 23 -6.85 -19.08 -1.00
CA HIS A 23 -6.41 -19.17 -2.39
C HIS A 23 -4.91 -18.89 -2.53
N GLY A 24 -4.39 -17.87 -1.85
CA GLY A 24 -2.97 -17.52 -1.87
C GLY A 24 -2.09 -18.63 -1.29
N ILE A 25 -2.51 -19.28 -0.20
CA ILE A 25 -1.82 -20.47 0.35
C ILE A 25 -1.72 -21.57 -0.71
N SER A 26 -2.82 -21.88 -1.42
CA SER A 26 -2.83 -22.91 -2.46
C SER A 26 -1.93 -22.59 -3.67
N ARG A 27 -1.58 -21.32 -3.86
CA ARG A 27 -0.76 -20.82 -4.96
C ARG A 27 0.70 -20.55 -4.58
N GLY A 28 1.06 -20.75 -3.30
CA GLY A 28 2.40 -20.43 -2.80
C GLY A 28 2.67 -18.92 -2.75
N GLU A 29 1.66 -18.10 -2.46
CA GLU A 29 1.85 -16.67 -2.23
C GLU A 29 2.79 -16.45 -1.01
N PRO A 30 3.70 -15.47 -1.05
CA PRO A 30 4.57 -15.15 0.07
C PRO A 30 3.82 -14.92 1.39
N ALA A 31 4.36 -15.46 2.48
CA ALA A 31 3.72 -15.46 3.79
C ALA A 31 3.46 -14.04 4.31
N GLU A 32 4.33 -13.08 3.99
CA GLU A 32 4.23 -11.68 4.38
C GLU A 32 2.99 -11.01 3.78
N ARG A 33 2.67 -11.33 2.51
CA ARG A 33 1.46 -10.83 1.83
C ARG A 33 0.21 -11.44 2.47
N LEU A 34 0.24 -12.74 2.75
CA LEU A 34 -0.85 -13.44 3.43
C LEU A 34 -1.08 -12.91 4.84
N LEU A 35 0.00 -12.62 5.58
CA LEU A 35 -0.06 -12.05 6.91
C LEU A 35 -0.71 -10.67 6.92
N LEU A 36 -0.34 -9.79 5.98
CA LEU A 36 -0.96 -8.48 5.84
C LEU A 36 -2.47 -8.59 5.54
N LYS A 37 -2.88 -9.51 4.64
CA LYS A 37 -4.30 -9.78 4.38
C LYS A 37 -5.03 -10.29 5.62
N ALA A 38 -4.38 -11.14 6.42
CA ALA A 38 -4.96 -11.66 7.65
C ALA A 38 -5.18 -10.55 8.68
N ILE A 39 -4.18 -9.69 8.88
CA ILE A 39 -4.26 -8.53 9.78
C ILE A 39 -5.33 -7.55 9.31
N GLU A 40 -5.44 -7.29 8.00
CA GLU A 40 -6.49 -6.44 7.43
C GLU A 40 -7.89 -7.02 7.67
N SER A 41 -8.06 -8.33 7.44
CA SER A 41 -9.33 -9.02 7.70
C SER A 41 -9.76 -8.92 9.16
N MET A 42 -8.81 -9.10 10.10
CA MET A 42 -9.07 -8.95 11.53
C MET A 42 -9.44 -7.51 11.88
N ALA A 43 -8.66 -6.54 11.40
CA ALA A 43 -8.88 -5.13 11.67
C ALA A 43 -10.27 -4.67 11.19
N LEU A 44 -10.71 -5.09 10.00
CA LEU A 44 -12.04 -4.79 9.47
C LEU A 44 -13.17 -5.41 10.31
N ARG A 45 -13.00 -6.64 10.82
CA ARG A 45 -14.00 -7.30 11.67
C ARG A 45 -14.17 -6.60 13.02
N ASP A 46 -13.06 -6.12 13.57
CA ASP A 46 -13.03 -5.48 14.89
C ASP A 46 -13.29 -3.96 14.82
N GLY A 47 -13.46 -3.39 13.61
CA GLY A 47 -13.58 -1.95 13.42
C GLY A 47 -12.30 -1.18 13.75
N ASP A 48 -11.15 -1.86 13.75
CA ASP A 48 -9.84 -1.30 14.03
C ASP A 48 -9.28 -0.60 12.78
N THR A 49 -9.06 0.70 12.89
CA THR A 49 -8.56 1.53 11.79
C THR A 49 -7.05 1.75 11.83
N VAL A 50 -6.36 1.24 12.85
CA VAL A 50 -4.96 1.56 13.15
C VAL A 50 -4.06 0.35 12.95
N SER A 51 -4.42 -0.82 13.48
CA SER A 51 -3.50 -1.97 13.55
C SER A 51 -2.98 -2.42 12.18
N TYR A 52 -3.85 -2.45 11.16
CA TYR A 52 -3.40 -2.81 9.81
C TYR A 52 -2.38 -1.82 9.25
N LYS A 53 -2.61 -0.52 9.43
CA LYS A 53 -1.68 0.51 8.97
C LYS A 53 -0.33 0.37 9.65
N GLU A 54 -0.32 0.20 10.98
CA GLU A 54 0.93 0.03 11.75
C GLU A 54 1.67 -1.25 11.36
N ALA A 55 0.97 -2.38 11.23
CA ALA A 55 1.57 -3.64 10.80
C ALA A 55 2.21 -3.52 9.41
N ARG A 56 1.54 -2.84 8.47
CA ARG A 56 2.05 -2.63 7.11
C ARG A 56 3.29 -1.73 7.09
N GLU A 57 3.29 -0.64 7.84
CA GLU A 57 4.47 0.23 7.93
C GLU A 57 5.64 -0.46 8.64
N ASN A 58 5.38 -1.25 9.70
CA ASN A 58 6.40 -2.04 10.39
C ASN A 58 6.97 -3.15 9.50
N MET A 59 6.14 -3.83 8.70
CA MET A 59 6.59 -4.83 7.72
C MET A 59 7.62 -4.21 6.76
N LYS A 60 7.32 -3.05 6.20
CA LYS A 60 8.25 -2.36 5.28
C LYS A 60 9.50 -1.84 5.99
N ALA A 61 9.35 -1.20 7.14
CA ALA A 61 10.47 -0.56 7.84
C ALA A 61 11.43 -1.58 8.47
N ILE A 62 10.91 -2.59 9.16
CA ILE A 62 11.72 -3.56 9.90
C ILE A 62 12.18 -4.68 8.98
N TYR A 63 11.25 -5.41 8.36
CA TYR A 63 11.60 -6.57 7.55
C TYR A 63 12.18 -6.15 6.19
N GLY A 64 11.58 -5.17 5.53
CA GLY A 64 12.09 -4.65 4.26
C GLY A 64 13.40 -3.88 4.40
N ILE A 65 13.37 -2.72 5.05
CA ILE A 65 14.53 -1.81 5.11
C ILE A 65 15.58 -2.29 6.12
N GLY A 66 15.16 -2.77 7.29
CA GLY A 66 16.05 -3.20 8.37
C GLY A 66 16.72 -4.54 8.10
N LEU A 67 15.95 -5.55 7.66
CA LEU A 67 16.48 -6.90 7.41
C LEU A 67 16.83 -7.15 5.93
N GLY A 68 16.38 -6.30 5.01
CA GLY A 68 16.67 -6.45 3.58
C GLY A 68 15.84 -7.54 2.91
N GLU A 69 14.69 -7.90 3.47
CA GLU A 69 13.85 -8.95 2.90
C GLU A 69 13.16 -8.49 1.61
N GLU A 70 13.17 -9.36 0.62
CA GLU A 70 12.73 -9.03 -0.73
C GLU A 70 11.21 -8.72 -0.79
N VAL A 71 10.39 -9.57 -0.17
CA VAL A 71 8.92 -9.46 -0.27
C VAL A 71 8.39 -8.16 0.34
N PRO A 72 8.80 -7.72 1.55
CA PRO A 72 8.42 -6.42 2.08
C PRO A 72 8.89 -5.23 1.24
N LEU A 73 10.08 -5.31 0.62
CA LEU A 73 10.59 -4.29 -0.29
C LEU A 73 9.75 -4.21 -1.58
N GLN A 74 9.35 -5.36 -2.14
CA GLN A 74 8.44 -5.44 -3.28
C GLN A 74 7.06 -4.87 -2.95
N ILE A 75 6.52 -5.17 -1.76
CA ILE A 75 5.25 -4.58 -1.29
C ILE A 75 5.34 -3.06 -1.27
N GLU A 76 6.41 -2.49 -0.71
CA GLU A 76 6.61 -1.04 -0.72
C GLU A 76 6.75 -0.48 -2.14
N LEU A 77 7.49 -1.17 -3.01
CA LEU A 77 7.69 -0.75 -4.39
C LEU A 77 6.35 -0.66 -5.14
N GLU A 78 5.52 -1.69 -5.07
CA GLU A 78 4.18 -1.73 -5.67
C GLU A 78 3.30 -0.57 -5.16
N GLU A 79 3.34 -0.28 -3.86
CA GLU A 79 2.59 0.84 -3.26
C GLU A 79 3.07 2.21 -3.79
N VAL A 80 4.38 2.42 -3.82
CA VAL A 80 4.98 3.70 -4.25
C VAL A 80 4.76 3.91 -5.75
N GLU A 81 4.89 2.87 -6.57
CA GLU A 81 4.60 2.93 -8.02
C GLU A 81 3.12 3.21 -8.30
N GLY A 82 2.21 2.59 -7.53
CA GLY A 82 0.77 2.86 -7.63
C GLY A 82 0.42 4.30 -7.26
N ARG A 83 1.04 4.86 -6.21
CA ARG A 83 0.87 6.28 -5.84
C ARG A 83 1.48 7.22 -6.88
N LEU A 84 2.66 6.90 -7.39
CA LEU A 84 3.35 7.69 -8.41
C LEU A 84 2.50 7.79 -9.69
N THR A 85 1.85 6.70 -10.10
CA THR A 85 0.91 6.69 -11.23
C THR A 85 -0.22 7.70 -11.02
N LYS A 86 -0.89 7.66 -9.86
CA LYS A 86 -1.98 8.60 -9.53
C LYS A 86 -1.50 10.05 -9.45
N LEU A 87 -0.28 10.29 -8.96
CA LEU A 87 0.32 11.62 -8.90
C LEU A 87 0.61 12.16 -10.30
N ARG A 88 1.13 11.33 -11.21
CA ARG A 88 1.36 11.70 -12.61
C ARG A 88 0.06 12.03 -13.33
N GLU A 89 -0.98 11.20 -13.18
CA GLU A 89 -2.31 11.48 -13.71
C GLU A 89 -2.89 12.79 -13.18
N SER A 90 -2.68 13.09 -11.88
CA SER A 90 -3.13 14.34 -11.27
C SER A 90 -2.36 15.54 -11.80
N TYR A 91 -1.04 15.40 -11.96
CA TYR A 91 -0.20 16.42 -12.57
C TYR A 91 -0.63 16.69 -14.02
N ASP A 92 -0.87 15.67 -14.83
CA ASP A 92 -1.26 15.85 -16.23
C ASP A 92 -2.58 16.59 -16.40
N ARG A 93 -3.53 16.41 -15.47
CA ARG A 93 -4.80 17.17 -15.44
C ARG A 93 -4.61 18.62 -15.04
N GLU A 94 -3.66 18.90 -14.15
CA GLU A 94 -3.56 20.19 -13.45
C GLU A 94 -2.36 21.03 -13.89
N LYS A 95 -1.46 20.52 -14.75
CA LYS A 95 -0.20 21.18 -15.13
C LYS A 95 -0.37 22.56 -15.76
N ASP A 96 -1.51 22.80 -16.42
CA ASP A 96 -1.86 24.06 -17.07
C ASP A 96 -2.78 24.94 -16.20
N SER A 97 -2.99 24.56 -14.94
CA SER A 97 -3.77 25.31 -13.96
C SER A 97 -3.05 26.58 -13.53
N ASP A 98 -3.81 27.66 -13.28
CA ASP A 98 -3.28 28.91 -12.72
C ASP A 98 -2.76 28.75 -11.28
N GLN A 99 -3.06 27.62 -10.63
CA GLN A 99 -2.60 27.28 -9.28
C GLN A 99 -1.16 26.76 -9.27
N LYS A 100 -0.19 27.64 -9.60
CA LYS A 100 1.24 27.31 -9.68
C LYS A 100 1.79 26.60 -8.44
N ASP A 101 1.38 27.02 -7.25
CA ASP A 101 1.81 26.40 -5.98
C ASP A 101 1.36 24.93 -5.88
N MET A 102 0.15 24.61 -6.36
CA MET A 102 -0.35 23.24 -6.38
C MET A 102 0.44 22.38 -7.36
N VAL A 103 0.69 22.90 -8.56
CA VAL A 103 1.47 22.23 -9.61
C VAL A 103 2.89 21.92 -9.11
N GLU A 104 3.54 22.86 -8.43
CA GLU A 104 4.87 22.64 -7.85
C GLU A 104 4.87 21.61 -6.71
N ARG A 105 3.83 21.59 -5.85
CA ARG A 105 3.67 20.54 -4.84
C ARG A 105 3.53 19.15 -5.47
N LEU A 106 2.78 19.04 -6.57
CA LEU A 106 2.64 17.78 -7.32
C LEU A 106 3.97 17.34 -7.91
N LYS A 107 4.74 18.23 -8.55
CA LYS A 107 6.08 17.91 -9.07
C LYS A 107 7.01 17.41 -7.97
N ASN A 108 7.03 18.09 -6.83
CA ASN A 108 7.85 17.69 -5.70
C ASN A 108 7.47 16.31 -5.16
N ALA A 109 6.18 16.02 -5.06
CA ALA A 109 5.69 14.71 -4.64
C ALA A 109 6.07 13.61 -5.64
N ILE A 110 5.94 13.87 -6.96
CA ILE A 110 6.37 12.95 -8.02
C ILE A 110 7.86 12.63 -7.88
N ARG A 111 8.71 13.65 -7.79
CA ARG A 111 10.17 13.47 -7.63
C ARG A 111 10.51 12.63 -6.41
N ALA A 112 9.90 12.91 -5.26
CA ALA A 112 10.15 12.14 -4.03
C ALA A 112 9.75 10.66 -4.17
N HIS A 113 8.66 10.36 -4.88
CA HIS A 113 8.25 8.98 -5.15
C HIS A 113 9.16 8.30 -6.17
N GLU A 114 9.63 9.01 -7.20
CA GLU A 114 10.61 8.49 -8.16
C GLU A 114 11.94 8.12 -7.48
N GLU A 115 12.47 9.01 -6.62
CA GLU A 115 13.66 8.74 -5.82
C GLU A 115 13.47 7.50 -4.91
N ARG A 116 12.27 7.33 -4.35
CA ARG A 116 11.95 6.16 -3.52
C ARG A 116 11.89 4.87 -4.34
N VAL A 117 11.26 4.89 -5.52
CA VAL A 117 11.22 3.75 -6.45
C VAL A 117 12.64 3.31 -6.83
N GLU A 118 13.49 4.25 -7.22
CA GLU A 118 14.87 3.95 -7.59
C GLU A 118 15.67 3.36 -6.41
N SER A 119 15.47 3.90 -5.19
CA SER A 119 16.08 3.35 -3.97
C SER A 119 15.65 1.90 -3.70
N LEU A 120 14.36 1.59 -3.88
CA LEU A 120 13.82 0.25 -3.65
C LEU A 120 14.32 -0.74 -4.72
N ARG A 121 14.31 -0.35 -6.00
CA ARG A 121 14.87 -1.17 -7.09
C ARG A 121 16.35 -1.46 -6.90
N ALA A 122 17.13 -0.48 -6.45
CA ALA A 122 18.55 -0.65 -6.15
C ALA A 122 18.81 -1.61 -4.97
N ARG A 123 17.85 -1.74 -4.03
CA ARG A 123 17.93 -2.73 -2.93
C ARG A 123 17.56 -4.13 -3.41
N LEU A 124 16.54 -4.24 -4.26
CA LEU A 124 16.07 -5.51 -4.83
C LEU A 124 17.03 -6.11 -5.87
N ALA A 125 17.90 -5.28 -6.47
CA ALA A 125 18.90 -5.72 -7.45
C ALA A 125 20.22 -6.23 -6.82
N LYS A 126 20.33 -6.26 -5.49
CA LYS A 126 21.52 -6.74 -4.76
C LYS A 126 21.37 -8.21 -4.38
#